data_AF-A0A517TTM6-F1
#
_entry.id   AF-A0A517TTM6-F1
#
_cell.length_a   1.000
_cell.length_b   1.000
_cell.length_c   1.000
_cell.angle_alpha   90.00
_cell.angle_beta   90.00
_cell.angle_gamma   90.00
#
_symmetry.space_group_name_H-M   'P 1'
#
loop_
_entity.id
_entity.type
_entity.pdbx_description
1 polymer ?
#
loop_
_entity_poly.entity_id
_entity_poly.type
_entity_poly.pdbx_seq_one_letter_code
_entity_poly.pdbx_strand_id
1 'polypeptide(L)'
;MPHVTRPLFLIAVMCCAISTLPPLRCSADESTADAELRESATTVLKKYCYKCHLGSASDAGGYTFDVTRLSSLIDEGVVEPGNSEESMIVDVVLGDEPSMPKGKGPRPTAEEYDAVVKWINAGAPVEATVARSPVTDRDTLQLILDDLRRLDPELRERVRYFSLATSHNNVQDVEAKLLPQFRAAFVKALNSLSWEKELVSMKPIDPQETLFRVDLRSVGWNRDHHWSSILAAYPYAITRDEANDPPSAELELAILRESPHALPYLRVDWFVATATRSPLYETILQLPATTTELEQRLGVERTKNLQENNVVRAGMRESNVARENRLVERHPTRYGAYWVSYDFRSSDGRGNLASFPLGPRYADNKFDEQAFEYDGGEIIFNLPNGLQAYYLADSKGNRLLDPAPNDIVTDPARASGTTDVVNGISCIVCHADGMKPARDVIRNGSALGGDPLKKVKLLYPPQEVVDQWLRDDSKRHLDAVREAVGPDELGDPGEPVAAMAYEYYQSLTLQRAAIEVGVSPERLSEAIRLDRSLQRMGLKPLIEQGKKPGKILRSAWQSREFAVSPMQQASQVLGVGSPLNVSGPADR
;
A
#
# COMPACT_ATOMS: atom_id res chain seq x y z
N MET A 1 -21.68 12.27 104.70
CA MET A 1 -22.39 11.01 104.42
C MET A 1 -22.54 10.88 102.91
N PRO A 2 -22.27 9.72 102.30
CA PRO A 2 -20.93 9.14 102.19
C PRO A 2 -20.48 8.92 100.73
N HIS A 3 -19.20 8.55 100.61
CA HIS A 3 -18.50 7.81 99.54
C HIS A 3 -19.36 7.18 98.42
N VAL A 4 -18.87 7.06 97.19
CA VAL A 4 -18.14 5.84 96.77
C VAL A 4 -17.59 6.03 95.34
N THR A 5 -16.26 5.85 95.25
CA THR A 5 -15.40 5.30 94.19
C THR A 5 -15.83 5.27 92.70
N ARG A 6 -14.96 5.81 91.84
CA ARG A 6 -14.82 5.45 90.42
C ARG A 6 -14.28 4.02 90.26
N PRO A 7 -14.88 3.16 89.43
CA PRO A 7 -14.21 1.98 88.89
C PRO A 7 -13.67 2.26 87.48
N LEU A 8 -12.42 1.84 87.26
CA LEU A 8 -11.87 1.59 85.92
C LEU A 8 -12.70 0.51 85.23
N PHE A 9 -13.15 0.76 84.00
CA PHE A 9 -13.55 -0.29 83.08
C PHE A 9 -12.50 -0.42 81.97
N LEU A 10 -11.84 -1.58 81.94
CA LEU A 10 -11.07 -2.06 80.80
C LEU A 10 -12.01 -2.15 79.59
N ILE A 11 -11.68 -1.44 78.51
CA ILE A 11 -12.25 -1.69 77.19
C ILE A 11 -11.37 -2.76 76.53
N ALA A 12 -11.91 -3.97 76.42
CA ALA A 12 -11.35 -5.03 75.59
C ALA A 12 -11.48 -4.62 74.11
N VAL A 13 -10.35 -4.37 73.45
CA VAL A 13 -10.28 -4.16 72.00
C VAL A 13 -10.39 -5.52 71.33
N MET A 14 -11.55 -5.77 70.71
CA MET A 14 -11.81 -6.91 69.86
C MET A 14 -11.14 -6.65 68.49
N CYS A 15 -10.00 -7.27 68.23
CA CYS A 15 -9.34 -7.24 66.92
C CYS A 15 -10.20 -8.00 65.89
N CYS A 16 -11.01 -7.28 65.11
CA CYS A 16 -11.53 -7.78 63.85
C CYS A 16 -10.37 -7.84 62.83
N ALA A 17 -10.03 -9.05 62.40
CA ALA A 17 -9.13 -9.26 61.27
C ALA A 17 -9.79 -8.70 60.00
N ILE A 18 -9.32 -7.54 59.55
CA ILE A 18 -9.61 -7.00 58.23
C ILE A 18 -8.71 -7.76 57.25
N SER A 19 -9.29 -8.72 56.54
CA SER A 19 -8.66 -9.32 55.36
C SER A 19 -8.49 -8.24 54.31
N THR A 20 -7.30 -7.66 54.21
CA THR A 20 -6.92 -6.76 53.13
C THR A 20 -6.88 -7.58 51.83
N LEU A 21 -7.95 -7.50 51.05
CA LEU A 21 -7.92 -7.89 49.64
C LEU A 21 -6.81 -7.05 48.96
N PRO A 22 -5.86 -7.67 48.25
CA PRO A 22 -4.88 -6.91 47.49
C PRO A 22 -5.61 -6.08 46.43
N PRO A 23 -5.17 -4.85 46.14
CA PRO A 23 -5.75 -4.07 45.06
C PRO A 23 -5.59 -4.86 43.76
N LEU A 24 -6.71 -5.08 43.06
CA LEU A 24 -6.72 -5.51 41.68
C LEU A 24 -5.87 -4.52 40.88
N ARG A 25 -4.62 -4.92 40.57
CA ARG A 25 -3.76 -4.21 39.63
C ARG A 25 -4.40 -4.35 38.26
N CYS A 26 -5.03 -3.29 37.80
CA CYS A 26 -5.20 -3.03 36.38
C CYS A 26 -3.89 -2.39 35.92
N SER A 27 -3.00 -3.17 35.33
CA SER A 27 -1.84 -2.67 34.58
C SER A 27 -1.51 -3.69 33.51
N ALA A 28 -1.82 -3.36 32.25
CA ALA A 28 -1.21 -3.98 31.09
C ALA A 28 0.19 -3.37 30.90
N ASP A 29 1.09 -3.63 31.86
CA ASP A 29 2.53 -3.39 31.67
C ASP A 29 3.12 -4.69 31.12
N GLU A 30 3.70 -4.63 29.91
CA GLU A 30 4.54 -5.70 29.34
C GLU A 30 5.65 -6.02 30.37
N SER A 31 5.82 -7.30 30.72
CA SER A 31 6.91 -7.64 31.62
C SER A 31 8.24 -7.34 30.91
N THR A 32 9.25 -6.85 31.63
CA THR A 32 10.57 -6.53 31.03
C THR A 32 11.16 -7.75 30.31
N ALA A 33 10.84 -8.96 30.77
CA ALA A 33 11.25 -10.21 30.14
C ALA A 33 10.56 -10.45 28.79
N ASP A 34 9.26 -10.13 28.66
CA ASP A 34 8.53 -10.27 27.40
C ASP A 34 9.04 -9.29 26.34
N ALA A 35 9.36 -8.06 26.75
CA ALA A 35 9.95 -7.06 25.87
C ALA A 35 11.33 -7.48 25.35
N GLU A 36 12.19 -8.01 26.24
CA GLU A 36 13.52 -8.52 25.86
C GLU A 36 13.44 -9.71 24.90
N LEU A 37 12.51 -10.65 25.15
CA LEU A 37 12.28 -11.81 24.27
C LEU A 37 11.81 -11.36 22.88
N ARG A 38 10.85 -10.43 22.83
CA ARG A 38 10.32 -9.85 21.59
C ARG A 38 11.39 -9.09 20.81
N GLU A 39 12.17 -8.23 21.46
CA GLU A 39 13.24 -7.46 20.80
C GLU A 39 14.31 -8.38 20.22
N SER A 40 14.70 -9.41 20.99
CA SER A 40 15.68 -10.41 20.55
C SER A 40 15.19 -11.18 19.33
N ALA A 41 13.96 -11.72 19.38
CA ALA A 41 13.37 -12.44 18.25
C ALA A 41 13.19 -11.53 17.02
N THR A 42 12.69 -10.31 17.21
CA THR A 42 12.49 -9.33 16.14
C THR A 42 13.81 -8.97 15.45
N THR A 43 14.90 -8.81 16.22
CA THR A 43 16.22 -8.51 15.67
C THR A 43 16.70 -9.63 14.75
N VAL A 44 16.49 -10.89 15.14
CA VAL A 44 16.85 -12.07 14.34
C VAL A 44 16.01 -12.16 13.07
N LEU A 45 14.68 -12.02 13.19
CA LEU A 45 13.76 -12.01 12.05
C LEU A 45 14.11 -10.88 11.06
N LYS A 46 14.41 -9.67 11.56
CA LYS A 46 14.87 -8.52 10.75
C LYS A 46 16.19 -8.77 10.04
N LYS A 47 17.13 -9.42 10.70
CA LYS A 47 18.48 -9.67 10.17
C LYS A 47 18.48 -10.72 9.06
N TYR A 48 17.73 -11.82 9.23
CA TYR A 48 17.85 -13.00 8.36
C TYR A 48 16.65 -13.26 7.45
N CYS A 49 15.43 -12.89 7.88
CA CYS A 49 14.20 -13.30 7.20
C CYS A 49 13.56 -12.12 6.46
N TYR A 50 13.61 -10.92 7.03
CA TYR A 50 12.87 -9.74 6.60
C TYR A 50 13.01 -9.40 5.12
N LYS A 51 14.24 -9.33 4.57
CA LYS A 51 14.47 -8.99 3.16
C LYS A 51 13.65 -9.84 2.18
N CYS A 52 13.41 -11.11 2.54
CA CYS A 52 12.69 -12.06 1.71
C CYS A 52 11.24 -12.28 2.16
N HIS A 53 10.90 -12.02 3.42
CA HIS A 53 9.60 -12.31 4.02
C HIS A 53 8.90 -11.04 4.51
N LEU A 54 8.71 -10.08 3.62
CA LEU A 54 8.01 -8.81 3.82
C LEU A 54 6.60 -8.82 3.21
N GLY A 55 6.03 -10.01 2.99
CA GLY A 55 4.88 -10.16 2.12
C GLY A 55 5.19 -9.68 0.68
N SER A 56 4.30 -8.85 0.14
CA SER A 56 4.37 -8.28 -1.22
C SER A 56 5.41 -7.16 -1.41
N ALA A 57 6.28 -6.94 -0.43
CA ALA A 57 7.36 -5.95 -0.50
C ALA A 57 8.75 -6.60 -0.40
N SER A 58 8.86 -7.91 -0.66
CA SER A 58 10.12 -8.66 -0.49
C SER A 58 11.02 -8.66 -1.72
N ASP A 59 12.33 -8.55 -1.53
CA ASP A 59 13.32 -8.53 -2.61
C ASP A 59 13.46 -9.88 -3.35
N ALA A 60 12.90 -10.96 -2.79
CA ALA A 60 13.16 -12.34 -3.21
C ALA A 60 11.95 -13.11 -3.76
N GLY A 61 10.83 -12.43 -4.04
CA GLY A 61 9.73 -12.94 -4.87
C GLY A 61 9.23 -14.34 -4.55
N GLY A 62 8.80 -14.58 -3.31
CA GLY A 62 8.48 -15.94 -2.87
C GLY A 62 7.37 -16.12 -1.85
N TYR A 63 7.33 -15.33 -0.78
CA TYR A 63 6.66 -15.76 0.45
C TYR A 63 5.41 -14.93 0.78
N THR A 64 4.39 -15.61 1.30
CA THR A 64 3.03 -15.09 1.54
C THR A 64 2.90 -14.26 2.82
N PHE A 65 3.89 -14.33 3.72
CA PHE A 65 3.85 -13.69 5.03
C PHE A 65 4.90 -12.60 5.25
N ASP A 66 4.57 -11.71 6.18
CA ASP A 66 5.40 -10.63 6.71
C ASP A 66 5.94 -11.01 8.10
N VAL A 67 7.26 -11.20 8.22
CA VAL A 67 7.91 -11.57 9.50
C VAL A 67 7.89 -10.46 10.54
N THR A 68 7.48 -9.24 10.18
CA THR A 68 7.29 -8.17 11.15
C THR A 68 5.92 -8.18 11.79
N ARG A 69 5.00 -9.03 11.34
CA ARG A 69 3.63 -9.11 11.82
C ARG A 69 3.35 -10.49 12.39
N LEU A 70 3.15 -10.58 13.70
CA LEU A 70 2.86 -11.86 14.35
C LEU A 70 1.59 -12.51 13.77
N SER A 71 0.55 -11.73 13.47
CA SER A 71 -0.69 -12.25 12.86
C SER A 71 -0.41 -12.95 11.53
N SER A 72 0.48 -12.39 10.70
CA SER A 72 0.89 -13.00 9.44
C SER A 72 1.64 -14.33 9.65
N LEU A 73 2.51 -14.40 10.66
CA LEU A 73 3.24 -15.61 11.04
C LEU A 73 2.32 -16.71 11.55
N ILE A 74 1.32 -16.37 12.37
CA ILE A 74 0.33 -17.31 12.89
C ILE A 74 -0.57 -17.83 11.77
N ASP A 75 -1.04 -16.92 10.91
CA ASP A 75 -1.97 -17.25 9.83
C ASP A 75 -1.40 -18.30 8.85
N GLU A 76 -0.13 -18.12 8.46
CA GLU A 76 0.57 -19.06 7.59
C GLU A 76 1.14 -20.29 8.33
N GLY A 77 0.96 -20.40 9.66
CA GLY A 77 1.49 -21.49 10.48
C GLY A 77 3.00 -21.48 10.62
N VAL A 78 3.63 -20.33 10.40
CA VAL A 78 5.07 -20.12 10.57
C VAL A 78 5.43 -20.16 12.05
N VAL A 79 4.57 -19.57 12.89
CA VAL A 79 4.68 -19.54 14.34
C VAL A 79 3.37 -20.03 14.94
N GLU A 80 3.47 -21.01 15.84
CA GLU A 80 2.40 -21.47 16.72
C GLU A 80 2.72 -20.99 18.14
N PRO A 81 2.08 -19.90 18.63
CA PRO A 81 2.40 -19.31 19.93
C PRO A 81 2.26 -20.32 21.07
N GLY A 82 3.30 -20.44 21.89
CA GLY A 82 3.39 -21.38 22.99
C GLY A 82 3.86 -22.78 22.61
N ASN A 83 4.09 -23.06 21.32
CA ASN A 83 4.54 -24.37 20.86
C ASN A 83 5.56 -24.27 19.71
N SER A 84 6.84 -24.19 20.05
CA SER A 84 7.91 -24.17 19.06
C SER A 84 8.00 -25.46 18.25
N GLU A 85 7.63 -26.61 18.81
CA GLU A 85 7.70 -27.91 18.11
C GLU A 85 6.71 -28.03 16.95
N GLU A 86 5.57 -27.32 17.03
CA GLU A 86 4.58 -27.25 15.93
C GLU A 86 4.79 -26.05 15.00
N SER A 87 5.77 -25.18 15.28
CA SER A 87 6.03 -23.98 14.49
C SER A 87 6.89 -24.30 13.27
N MET A 88 6.38 -24.08 12.05
CA MET A 88 7.12 -24.38 10.80
C MET A 88 8.49 -23.69 10.73
N ILE A 89 8.65 -22.50 11.31
CA ILE A 89 9.94 -21.80 11.35
C ILE A 89 11.04 -22.64 12.01
N VAL A 90 10.68 -23.52 12.94
CA VAL A 90 11.65 -24.38 13.63
C VAL A 90 12.20 -25.43 12.67
N ASP A 91 11.32 -26.11 11.95
CA ASP A 91 11.66 -27.16 11.00
C ASP A 91 12.47 -26.62 9.81
N VAL A 92 12.08 -25.49 9.23
CA VAL A 92 12.73 -25.00 7.99
C VAL A 92 14.08 -24.33 8.23
N VAL A 93 14.34 -23.86 9.45
CA VAL A 93 15.60 -23.19 9.82
C VAL A 93 16.58 -24.14 10.52
N LEU A 94 16.11 -25.04 11.39
CA LEU A 94 16.96 -25.97 12.17
C LEU A 94 16.62 -27.46 12.01
N GLY A 95 15.62 -27.82 11.22
CA GLY A 95 15.34 -29.24 10.94
C GLY A 95 16.53 -29.95 10.29
N ASP A 96 16.43 -31.27 10.16
CA ASP A 96 17.51 -32.14 9.66
C ASP A 96 18.05 -31.69 8.28
N GLU A 97 17.21 -31.08 7.45
CA GLU A 97 17.58 -30.46 6.18
C GLU A 97 17.12 -28.99 6.13
N PRO A 98 17.91 -28.04 6.69
CA PRO A 98 17.48 -26.65 6.80
C PRO A 98 17.44 -25.99 5.41
N SER A 99 16.24 -25.59 5.01
CA SER A 99 15.94 -25.02 3.69
C SER A 99 15.94 -23.48 3.68
N MET A 100 15.95 -22.85 4.86
CA MET A 100 16.00 -21.41 5.06
C MET A 100 17.16 -20.95 5.96
N PRO A 101 17.71 -19.73 5.74
CA PRO A 101 17.53 -18.88 4.57
C PRO A 101 18.06 -19.52 3.27
N LYS A 102 17.43 -19.25 2.12
CA LYS A 102 17.87 -19.77 0.82
C LYS A 102 19.24 -19.20 0.40
N GLY A 103 20.06 -20.04 -0.24
CA GLY A 103 21.36 -19.65 -0.80
C GLY A 103 22.52 -19.76 0.20
N LYS A 104 23.68 -19.15 -0.14
CA LYS A 104 24.89 -19.14 0.71
C LYS A 104 24.92 -17.97 1.71
N GLY A 105 23.76 -17.38 2.01
CA GLY A 105 23.64 -16.27 2.93
C GLY A 105 23.96 -16.65 4.39
N PRO A 106 24.21 -15.66 5.26
CA PRO A 106 24.45 -15.92 6.68
C PRO A 106 23.20 -16.55 7.31
N ARG A 107 23.41 -17.58 8.14
CA ARG A 107 22.36 -18.25 8.91
C ARG A 107 22.36 -17.75 10.36
N PRO A 108 21.21 -17.77 11.06
CA PRO A 108 21.17 -17.50 12.49
C PRO A 108 22.15 -18.39 13.26
N THR A 109 22.81 -17.85 14.29
CA THR A 109 23.56 -18.68 15.25
C THR A 109 22.60 -19.50 16.13
N ALA A 110 23.14 -20.48 16.86
CA ALA A 110 22.34 -21.27 17.80
C ALA A 110 21.69 -20.36 18.87
N GLU A 111 22.41 -19.35 19.35
CA GLU A 111 21.90 -18.39 20.34
C GLU A 111 20.82 -17.47 19.75
N GLU A 112 21.02 -16.97 18.53
CA GLU A 112 20.02 -16.13 17.84
C GLU A 112 18.74 -16.91 17.57
N TYR A 113 18.85 -18.19 17.20
CA TYR A 113 17.68 -19.02 17.00
C TYR A 113 17.00 -19.41 18.32
N ASP A 114 17.76 -19.74 19.36
CA ASP A 114 17.23 -20.02 20.70
C ASP A 114 16.43 -18.83 21.25
N ALA A 115 16.81 -17.59 20.91
CA ALA A 115 16.00 -16.41 21.20
C ALA A 115 14.62 -16.45 20.53
N VAL A 116 14.52 -16.89 19.27
CA VAL A 116 13.24 -17.06 18.56
C VAL A 116 12.40 -18.17 19.19
N VAL A 117 13.01 -19.32 19.52
CA VAL A 117 12.30 -20.44 20.17
C VAL A 117 11.76 -20.05 21.54
N LYS A 118 12.57 -19.36 22.36
CA LYS A 118 12.14 -18.86 23.67
C LYS A 118 10.98 -17.88 23.54
N TRP A 119 11.04 -16.98 22.57
CA TRP A 119 9.93 -16.07 22.28
C TRP A 119 8.67 -16.83 21.87
N ILE A 120 8.74 -17.81 20.97
CA ILE A 120 7.59 -18.65 20.59
C ILE A 120 6.99 -19.36 21.80
N ASN A 121 7.81 -20.04 22.59
CA ASN A 121 7.36 -20.81 23.76
C ASN A 121 6.81 -19.92 24.89
N ALA A 122 7.23 -18.65 24.96
CA ALA A 122 6.62 -17.65 25.84
C ALA A 122 5.24 -17.16 25.36
N GLY A 123 4.69 -17.75 24.29
CA GLY A 123 3.43 -17.33 23.69
C GLY A 123 3.59 -16.23 22.64
N ALA A 124 4.80 -16.06 22.10
CA ALA A 124 5.14 -15.02 21.13
C ALA A 124 4.64 -13.63 21.56
N PRO A 125 5.06 -13.13 22.75
CA PRO A 125 4.56 -11.88 23.28
C PRO A 125 4.77 -10.75 22.26
N VAL A 126 3.71 -9.98 22.04
CA VAL A 126 3.71 -8.74 21.26
C VAL A 126 3.78 -7.57 22.20
N GLU A 127 4.27 -6.44 21.68
CA GLU A 127 4.19 -5.18 22.38
C GLU A 127 2.73 -4.92 22.79
N ALA A 128 2.52 -4.52 24.05
CA ALA A 128 1.19 -4.28 24.55
C ALA A 128 0.48 -3.30 23.60
N THR A 129 -0.63 -3.73 23.02
CA THR A 129 -1.38 -2.89 22.08
C THR A 129 -1.80 -1.64 22.84
N VAL A 130 -1.30 -0.47 22.39
CA VAL A 130 -1.78 0.81 22.89
C VAL A 130 -3.31 0.77 22.73
N ALA A 131 -4.02 0.87 23.84
CA ALA A 131 -5.47 0.87 23.84
C ALA A 131 -5.95 2.06 23.00
N ARG A 132 -6.42 1.76 21.79
CA ARG A 132 -7.02 2.74 20.88
C ARG A 132 -8.50 2.79 21.17
N SER A 133 -9.01 3.99 21.44
CA SER A 133 -10.45 4.21 21.45
C SER A 133 -10.99 3.97 20.03
N PRO A 134 -12.00 3.10 19.87
CA PRO A 134 -12.62 2.91 18.56
C PRO A 134 -13.21 4.22 18.04
N VAL A 135 -13.01 4.51 16.76
CA VAL A 135 -13.66 5.61 16.05
C VAL A 135 -14.92 5.07 15.39
N THR A 136 -16.09 5.52 15.81
CA THR A 136 -17.35 5.05 15.23
C THR A 136 -17.72 5.82 13.94
N ASP A 137 -18.63 5.26 13.15
CA ASP A 137 -19.20 5.96 11.99
C ASP A 137 -19.87 7.28 12.43
N ARG A 138 -20.62 7.25 13.52
CA ARG A 138 -21.25 8.42 14.11
C ARG A 138 -20.25 9.51 14.49
N ASP A 139 -19.14 9.14 15.14
CA ASP A 139 -18.07 10.09 15.49
C ASP A 139 -17.49 10.73 14.22
N THR A 140 -17.26 9.93 13.18
CA THR A 140 -16.74 10.38 11.89
C THR A 140 -17.71 11.38 11.24
N LEU A 141 -19.00 11.06 11.16
CA LEU A 141 -20.04 11.95 10.60
C LEU A 141 -20.16 13.25 11.40
N GLN A 142 -20.11 13.19 12.73
CA GLN A 142 -20.16 14.39 13.57
C GLN A 142 -18.95 15.31 13.31
N LEU A 143 -17.74 14.75 13.23
CA LEU A 143 -16.52 15.50 12.93
C LEU A 143 -16.59 16.17 11.55
N ILE A 144 -17.11 15.46 10.54
CA ILE A 144 -17.32 16.02 9.19
C ILE A 144 -18.29 17.20 9.24
N LEU A 145 -19.45 17.04 9.90
CA LEU A 145 -20.44 18.10 9.99
C LEU A 145 -19.90 19.34 10.72
N ASP A 146 -19.19 19.13 11.83
CA ASP A 146 -18.58 20.21 12.60
C ASP A 146 -17.52 20.96 11.80
N ASP A 147 -16.73 20.23 11.00
CA ASP A 147 -15.74 20.82 10.13
C ASP A 147 -16.37 21.62 8.98
N LEU A 148 -17.35 21.05 8.27
CA LEU A 148 -18.09 21.74 7.20
C LEU A 148 -18.71 23.06 7.68
N ARG A 149 -19.29 23.08 8.88
CA ARG A 149 -19.89 24.29 9.47
C ARG A 149 -18.88 25.39 9.78
N ARG A 150 -17.61 25.04 9.98
CA ARG A 150 -16.50 26.00 10.19
C ARG A 150 -15.93 26.53 8.88
N LEU A 151 -16.17 25.85 7.77
CA LEU A 151 -15.67 26.26 6.45
C LEU A 151 -16.55 27.33 5.82
N ASP A 152 -15.93 28.15 4.98
CA ASP A 152 -16.64 29.05 4.09
C ASP A 152 -17.54 28.25 3.12
N PRO A 153 -18.74 28.75 2.76
CA PRO A 153 -19.67 28.03 1.89
C PRO A 153 -19.06 27.52 0.58
N GLU A 154 -18.19 28.32 -0.06
CA GLU A 154 -17.51 27.91 -1.31
C GLU A 154 -16.56 26.73 -1.13
N LEU A 155 -15.97 26.55 0.06
CA LEU A 155 -15.08 25.42 0.33
C LEU A 155 -15.90 24.15 0.60
N ARG A 156 -17.08 24.25 1.22
CA ARG A 156 -17.93 23.09 1.54
C ARG A 156 -18.23 22.23 0.33
N GLU A 157 -18.51 22.84 -0.82
CA GLU A 157 -18.81 22.12 -2.06
C GLU A 157 -17.59 21.35 -2.65
N ARG A 158 -16.38 21.79 -2.31
CA ARG A 158 -15.12 21.33 -2.95
C ARG A 158 -14.34 20.34 -2.09
N VAL A 159 -14.59 20.31 -0.79
CA VAL A 159 -13.86 19.44 0.12
C VAL A 159 -14.44 18.03 0.12
N ARG A 160 -13.57 17.02 0.21
CA ARG A 160 -13.93 15.62 0.40
C ARG A 160 -13.18 15.08 1.60
N TYR A 161 -13.80 14.13 2.29
CA TYR A 161 -13.22 13.53 3.48
C TYR A 161 -12.77 12.10 3.23
N PHE A 162 -11.67 11.73 3.87
CA PHE A 162 -11.12 10.38 3.83
C PHE A 162 -10.87 9.91 5.26
N SER A 163 -11.29 8.69 5.57
CA SER A 163 -11.22 8.10 6.89
C SER A 163 -10.28 6.89 6.93
N LEU A 164 -9.37 6.90 7.91
CA LEU A 164 -8.49 5.81 8.32
C LEU A 164 -9.10 5.01 9.48
N ALA A 165 -10.34 5.31 9.91
CA ALA A 165 -10.98 4.69 11.07
C ALA A 165 -11.00 3.15 10.99
N THR A 166 -11.18 2.57 9.79
CA THR A 166 -11.14 1.11 9.62
C THR A 166 -9.80 0.51 10.03
N SER A 167 -8.68 1.09 9.55
CA SER A 167 -7.34 0.63 9.92
C SER A 167 -7.00 0.94 11.38
N HIS A 168 -7.46 2.10 11.89
CA HIS A 168 -7.30 2.47 13.30
C HIS A 168 -8.01 1.49 14.24
N ASN A 169 -9.23 1.08 13.89
CA ASN A 169 -10.05 0.17 14.67
C ASN A 169 -9.61 -1.29 14.56
N ASN A 170 -8.81 -1.65 13.54
CA ASN A 170 -8.26 -3.00 13.38
C ASN A 170 -7.09 -3.26 14.33
N VAL A 171 -7.37 -3.23 15.63
CA VAL A 171 -6.32 -3.30 16.66
C VAL A 171 -5.62 -4.65 16.76
N GLN A 172 -6.22 -5.70 16.19
CA GLN A 172 -5.67 -7.05 16.20
C GLN A 172 -4.56 -7.21 15.16
N ASP A 173 -4.70 -6.59 13.99
CA ASP A 173 -3.77 -6.81 12.89
C ASP A 173 -2.95 -5.57 12.49
N VAL A 174 -3.44 -4.37 12.82
CA VAL A 174 -2.74 -3.11 12.52
C VAL A 174 -2.14 -2.58 13.80
N GLU A 175 -0.83 -2.71 13.97
CA GLU A 175 -0.12 -2.11 15.09
C GLU A 175 -0.17 -0.58 15.05
N ALA A 176 -0.18 0.07 16.22
CA ALA A 176 -0.26 1.53 16.30
C ALA A 176 0.90 2.24 15.56
N LYS A 177 2.09 1.63 15.55
CA LYS A 177 3.27 2.14 14.84
C LYS A 177 3.14 2.18 13.31
N LEU A 178 2.16 1.47 12.74
CA LEU A 178 1.88 1.49 11.30
C LEU A 178 0.98 2.67 10.88
N LEU A 179 0.26 3.29 11.82
CA LEU A 179 -0.66 4.39 11.50
C LEU A 179 0.03 5.62 10.89
N PRO A 180 1.22 6.05 11.36
CA PRO A 180 2.00 7.09 10.67
C PRO A 180 2.34 6.71 9.22
N GLN A 181 2.81 5.49 9.01
CA GLN A 181 3.14 4.98 7.67
C GLN A 181 1.89 4.95 6.76
N PHE A 182 0.72 4.68 7.32
CA PHE A 182 -0.56 4.69 6.60
C PHE A 182 -1.00 6.10 6.20
N ARG A 183 -0.74 7.11 7.03
CA ARG A 183 -0.95 8.51 6.65
C ARG A 183 0.03 8.96 5.58
N ALA A 184 1.30 8.57 5.71
CA ALA A 184 2.31 8.77 4.67
C ALA A 184 1.88 8.15 3.33
N ALA A 185 1.31 6.94 3.36
CA ALA A 185 0.80 6.25 2.18
C ALA A 185 -0.28 7.06 1.48
N PHE A 186 -1.21 7.61 2.26
CA PHE A 186 -2.29 8.45 1.75
C PHE A 186 -1.75 9.73 1.09
N VAL A 187 -0.89 10.47 1.80
CA VAL A 187 -0.30 11.72 1.28
C VAL A 187 0.53 11.46 0.02
N LYS A 188 1.36 10.41 0.01
CA LYS A 188 2.14 10.02 -1.16
C LYS A 188 1.22 9.67 -2.33
N ALA A 189 0.18 8.86 -2.11
CA ALA A 189 -0.76 8.46 -3.16
C ALA A 189 -1.47 9.66 -3.79
N LEU A 190 -1.94 10.62 -2.99
CA LEU A 190 -2.59 11.83 -3.50
C LEU A 190 -1.68 12.65 -4.42
N ASN A 191 -0.44 12.89 -3.98
CA ASN A 191 0.51 13.68 -4.76
C ASN A 191 1.00 12.92 -6.01
N SER A 192 1.15 11.59 -5.93
CA SER A 192 1.47 10.75 -7.09
C SER A 192 0.34 10.63 -8.12
N LEU A 193 -0.87 11.05 -7.75
CA LEU A 193 -2.09 11.03 -8.58
C LEU A 193 -2.54 12.44 -8.98
N SER A 194 -1.66 13.43 -8.89
CA SER A 194 -1.98 14.83 -9.19
C SER A 194 -1.02 15.45 -10.20
N TRP A 195 -1.59 16.25 -11.12
CA TRP A 195 -0.84 17.12 -12.03
C TRP A 195 -0.64 18.53 -11.48
N GLU A 196 -1.10 18.81 -10.26
CA GLU A 196 -0.87 20.11 -9.63
C GLU A 196 0.61 20.25 -9.27
N LYS A 197 1.10 21.50 -9.31
CA LYS A 197 2.52 21.80 -9.01
C LYS A 197 2.79 21.83 -7.51
N GLU A 198 1.84 22.35 -6.74
CA GLU A 198 1.99 22.50 -5.31
C GLU A 198 1.73 21.15 -4.62
N LEU A 199 2.62 20.77 -3.72
CA LEU A 199 2.46 19.55 -2.94
C LEU A 199 1.35 19.73 -1.91
N VAL A 200 0.52 18.71 -1.78
CA VAL A 200 -0.49 18.64 -0.73
C VAL A 200 0.10 17.91 0.46
N SER A 201 0.36 18.63 1.54
CA SER A 201 0.54 18.05 2.88
C SER A 201 -0.82 17.88 3.54
N MET A 202 -1.04 16.78 4.27
CA MET A 202 -2.31 16.61 5.00
C MET A 202 -2.16 16.82 6.48
N LYS A 203 -3.16 17.50 7.05
CA LYS A 203 -3.36 17.58 8.48
C LYS A 203 -4.69 16.90 8.82
N PRO A 204 -4.71 15.96 9.76
CA PRO A 204 -5.95 15.40 10.24
C PRO A 204 -6.81 16.49 10.89
N ILE A 205 -8.14 16.28 10.87
CA ILE A 205 -9.09 17.21 11.50
C ILE A 205 -9.54 16.74 12.88
N ASP A 206 -9.04 15.59 13.33
CA ASP A 206 -9.35 14.95 14.60
C ASP A 206 -8.07 14.62 15.41
N PRO A 207 -8.16 14.57 16.75
CA PRO A 207 -7.00 14.25 17.60
C PRO A 207 -6.45 12.83 17.43
N GLN A 208 -7.26 11.89 16.91
CA GLN A 208 -6.82 10.51 16.68
C GLN A 208 -6.15 10.32 15.31
N GLU A 209 -6.05 11.40 14.52
CA GLU A 209 -5.43 11.42 13.21
C GLU A 209 -6.04 10.42 12.22
N THR A 210 -7.37 10.27 12.28
CA THR A 210 -8.12 9.28 11.49
C THR A 210 -8.94 9.89 10.36
N LEU A 211 -9.17 11.20 10.36
CA LEU A 211 -10.03 11.86 9.40
C LEU A 211 -9.30 13.01 8.71
N PHE A 212 -9.31 12.98 7.38
CA PHE A 212 -8.57 13.91 6.54
C PHE A 212 -9.54 14.67 5.63
N ARG A 213 -9.29 15.98 5.49
CA ARG A 213 -9.99 16.84 4.54
C ARG A 213 -9.10 17.12 3.33
N VAL A 214 -9.67 16.99 2.14
CA VAL A 214 -8.99 17.23 0.86
C VAL A 214 -9.79 18.25 0.06
N ASP A 215 -9.18 19.38 -0.31
CA ASP A 215 -9.76 20.25 -1.33
C ASP A 215 -9.46 19.65 -2.71
N LEU A 216 -10.50 19.29 -3.47
CA LEU A 216 -10.34 18.69 -4.79
C LEU A 216 -9.53 19.56 -5.76
N ARG A 217 -9.51 20.90 -5.58
CA ARG A 217 -8.68 21.78 -6.40
C ARG A 217 -7.20 21.63 -6.12
N SER A 218 -6.82 21.34 -4.87
CA SER A 218 -5.41 21.20 -4.48
C SER A 218 -4.73 20.00 -5.15
N VAL A 219 -5.53 19.04 -5.61
CA VAL A 219 -5.07 17.85 -6.34
C VAL A 219 -5.56 17.78 -7.79
N GLY A 220 -6.27 18.82 -8.28
CA GLY A 220 -6.75 18.89 -9.65
C GLY A 220 -7.93 17.96 -9.97
N TRP A 221 -8.66 17.47 -8.96
CA TRP A 221 -9.77 16.51 -9.12
C TRP A 221 -11.15 17.16 -9.19
N ASN A 222 -11.22 18.49 -9.16
CA ASN A 222 -12.47 19.23 -9.34
C ASN A 222 -12.87 19.39 -10.82
N ARG A 223 -12.13 18.76 -11.75
CA ARG A 223 -12.32 18.85 -13.20
C ARG A 223 -12.45 17.44 -13.79
N ASP A 224 -12.96 17.38 -15.02
CA ASP A 224 -12.85 16.22 -15.91
C ASP A 224 -13.27 14.89 -15.27
N HIS A 225 -14.32 14.92 -14.45
CA HIS A 225 -14.93 13.73 -13.84
C HIS A 225 -14.00 12.89 -12.95
N HIS A 226 -12.83 13.38 -12.53
CA HIS A 226 -11.89 12.64 -11.67
C HIS A 226 -12.57 12.08 -10.42
N TRP A 227 -13.25 12.96 -9.67
CA TRP A 227 -13.93 12.58 -8.44
C TRP A 227 -15.06 11.55 -8.69
N SER A 228 -15.87 11.74 -9.72
CA SER A 228 -16.92 10.78 -10.08
C SER A 228 -16.35 9.42 -10.49
N SER A 229 -15.19 9.37 -11.15
CA SER A 229 -14.50 8.12 -11.50
C SER A 229 -13.99 7.37 -10.26
N ILE A 230 -13.44 8.09 -9.28
CA ILE A 230 -13.07 7.52 -7.97
C ILE A 230 -14.29 6.93 -7.29
N LEU A 231 -15.38 7.71 -7.20
CA LEU A 231 -16.63 7.23 -6.59
C LEU A 231 -17.21 6.04 -7.34
N ALA A 232 -17.20 6.04 -8.67
CA ALA A 232 -17.72 4.94 -9.48
C ALA A 232 -16.98 3.63 -9.23
N ALA A 233 -15.72 3.67 -8.78
CA ALA A 233 -14.95 2.49 -8.40
C ALA A 233 -15.16 2.06 -6.93
N TYR A 234 -15.76 2.90 -6.08
CA TYR A 234 -15.85 2.67 -4.64
C TYR A 234 -16.93 1.62 -4.27
N PRO A 235 -16.56 0.47 -3.67
CA PRO A 235 -17.50 -0.64 -3.45
C PRO A 235 -18.24 -0.57 -2.10
N TYR A 236 -17.99 0.46 -1.28
CA TYR A 236 -18.42 0.50 0.12
C TYR A 236 -19.39 1.65 0.43
N ALA A 237 -19.90 2.34 -0.58
CA ALA A 237 -20.82 3.46 -0.36
C ALA A 237 -22.14 2.98 0.25
N ILE A 238 -22.49 3.52 1.41
CA ILE A 238 -23.77 3.29 2.08
C ILE A 238 -24.38 4.63 2.51
N THR A 239 -25.70 4.65 2.66
CA THR A 239 -26.45 5.72 3.36
C THR A 239 -27.04 5.17 4.64
N ARG A 240 -27.11 5.98 5.69
CA ARG A 240 -27.50 5.57 7.04
C ARG A 240 -29.03 5.49 7.07
N ASP A 241 -29.52 4.39 7.63
CA ASP A 241 -30.94 4.09 7.64
C ASP A 241 -31.63 4.78 8.82
N GLU A 242 -32.50 5.75 8.55
CA GLU A 242 -33.26 6.47 9.57
C GLU A 242 -34.09 5.53 10.48
N ALA A 243 -34.54 4.39 9.95
CA ALA A 243 -35.34 3.44 10.75
C ALA A 243 -34.49 2.67 11.79
N ASN A 244 -33.20 2.48 11.52
CA ASN A 244 -32.32 1.62 12.32
C ASN A 244 -31.26 2.40 13.11
N ASP A 245 -30.75 3.51 12.58
CA ASP A 245 -29.81 4.42 13.24
C ASP A 245 -30.18 5.91 12.99
N PRO A 246 -31.27 6.41 13.62
CA PRO A 246 -31.73 7.79 13.44
C PRO A 246 -30.65 8.85 13.70
N PRO A 247 -29.80 8.76 14.76
CA PRO A 247 -28.74 9.74 14.99
C PRO A 247 -27.74 9.87 13.85
N SER A 248 -27.26 8.76 13.28
CA SER A 248 -26.30 8.80 12.17
C SER A 248 -26.97 9.26 10.86
N ALA A 249 -28.24 8.87 10.63
CA ALA A 249 -29.02 9.35 9.50
C ALA A 249 -29.25 10.87 9.56
N GLU A 250 -29.54 11.44 10.74
CA GLU A 250 -29.69 12.88 10.93
C GLU A 250 -28.38 13.63 10.62
N LEU A 251 -27.24 13.09 11.04
CA LEU A 251 -25.92 13.66 10.72
C LEU A 251 -25.63 13.62 9.23
N GLU A 252 -25.88 12.49 8.56
CA GLU A 252 -25.69 12.38 7.11
C GLU A 252 -26.58 13.36 6.34
N LEU A 253 -27.85 13.50 6.72
CA LEU A 253 -28.76 14.49 6.13
C LEU A 253 -28.27 15.93 6.36
N ALA A 254 -27.72 16.22 7.54
CA ALA A 254 -27.14 17.53 7.83
C ALA A 254 -25.89 17.80 6.97
N ILE A 255 -25.02 16.79 6.78
CA ILE A 255 -23.86 16.88 5.89
C ILE A 255 -24.30 17.14 4.45
N LEU A 256 -25.32 16.42 3.95
CA LEU A 256 -25.84 16.61 2.60
C LEU A 256 -26.44 18.01 2.37
N ARG A 257 -26.93 18.68 3.41
CA ARG A 257 -27.37 20.09 3.34
C ARG A 257 -26.20 21.06 3.22
N GLU A 258 -25.09 20.78 3.89
CA GLU A 258 -23.88 21.60 3.88
C GLU A 258 -23.01 21.37 2.63
N SER A 259 -22.97 20.13 2.12
CA SER A 259 -22.21 19.71 0.95
C SER A 259 -23.04 18.76 0.07
N PRO A 260 -23.94 19.31 -0.76
CA PRO A 260 -24.76 18.51 -1.67
C PRO A 260 -23.91 17.62 -2.58
N HIS A 261 -24.34 16.39 -2.80
CA HIS A 261 -23.67 15.38 -3.66
C HIS A 261 -22.36 14.79 -3.14
N ALA A 262 -21.93 15.11 -1.92
CA ALA A 262 -20.79 14.43 -1.31
C ALA A 262 -21.24 13.14 -0.61
N LEU A 263 -20.61 12.02 -0.97
CA LEU A 263 -20.49 10.90 -0.05
C LEU A 263 -19.74 11.43 1.20
N PRO A 264 -20.22 11.17 2.44
CA PRO A 264 -19.61 11.78 3.61
C PRO A 264 -18.11 11.59 3.70
N TYR A 265 -17.61 10.38 3.43
CA TYR A 265 -16.18 10.10 3.34
C TYR A 265 -15.87 8.88 2.47
N LEU A 266 -14.62 8.77 2.02
CA LEU A 266 -14.02 7.56 1.46
C LEU A 266 -13.09 6.89 2.47
N ARG A 267 -12.87 5.59 2.32
CA ARG A 267 -11.84 4.88 3.11
C ARG A 267 -10.44 5.13 2.54
N VAL A 268 -9.50 5.50 3.40
CA VAL A 268 -8.09 5.73 3.02
C VAL A 268 -7.44 4.45 2.50
N ASP A 269 -7.63 3.33 3.21
CA ASP A 269 -7.03 2.04 2.85
C ASP A 269 -7.41 1.58 1.44
N TRP A 270 -8.70 1.62 1.11
CA TRP A 270 -9.22 1.32 -0.22
C TRP A 270 -8.67 2.30 -1.26
N PHE A 271 -8.66 3.61 -0.96
CA PHE A 271 -8.24 4.62 -1.90
C PHE A 271 -6.78 4.39 -2.30
N VAL A 272 -5.88 4.28 -1.33
CA VAL A 272 -4.45 4.03 -1.60
C VAL A 272 -4.28 2.71 -2.34
N ALA A 273 -4.88 1.62 -1.87
CA ALA A 273 -4.70 0.30 -2.44
C ALA A 273 -5.27 0.17 -3.87
N THR A 274 -6.32 0.92 -4.22
CA THR A 274 -7.05 0.78 -5.50
C THR A 274 -6.70 1.89 -6.49
N ALA A 275 -6.61 3.15 -6.04
CA ALA A 275 -6.34 4.31 -6.91
C ALA A 275 -4.90 4.32 -7.44
N THR A 276 -3.98 3.64 -6.75
CA THR A 276 -2.60 3.46 -7.22
C THR A 276 -2.45 2.29 -8.19
N ARG A 277 -3.54 1.64 -8.61
CA ARG A 277 -3.53 0.47 -9.50
C ARG A 277 -4.32 0.73 -10.78
N SER A 278 -3.89 0.11 -11.87
CA SER A 278 -4.68 0.06 -13.10
C SER A 278 -6.04 -0.62 -12.88
N PRO A 279 -7.14 -0.13 -13.52
CA PRO A 279 -7.21 1.00 -14.47
C PRO A 279 -7.52 2.36 -13.82
N LEU A 280 -7.73 2.41 -12.50
CA LEU A 280 -8.13 3.64 -11.81
C LEU A 280 -6.98 4.65 -11.77
N TYR A 281 -5.74 4.18 -11.66
CA TYR A 281 -4.52 4.99 -11.75
C TYR A 281 -4.47 5.83 -13.04
N GLU A 282 -4.66 5.19 -14.19
CA GLU A 282 -4.70 5.83 -15.50
C GLU A 282 -5.84 6.82 -15.62
N THR A 283 -6.99 6.46 -15.05
CA THR A 283 -8.21 7.28 -15.08
C THR A 283 -8.02 8.58 -14.30
N ILE A 284 -7.44 8.49 -13.09
CA ILE A 284 -7.20 9.66 -12.23
C ILE A 284 -6.11 10.57 -12.81
N LEU A 285 -5.04 10.00 -13.35
CA LEU A 285 -3.98 10.77 -14.00
C LEU A 285 -4.34 11.21 -15.43
N GLN A 286 -5.48 10.78 -15.97
CA GLN A 286 -5.82 10.93 -17.39
C GLN A 286 -4.63 10.60 -18.28
N LEU A 287 -4.01 9.45 -18.03
CA LEU A 287 -2.95 9.01 -18.92
C LEU A 287 -3.57 8.86 -20.32
N PRO A 288 -2.87 9.24 -21.39
CA PRO A 288 -3.39 9.09 -22.74
C PRO A 288 -3.36 7.62 -23.18
N ALA A 289 -3.98 7.32 -24.33
CA ALA A 289 -4.02 5.95 -24.86
C ALA A 289 -2.70 5.55 -25.53
N THR A 290 -1.89 6.53 -25.94
CA THR A 290 -0.64 6.28 -26.66
C THR A 290 0.56 7.04 -26.07
N THR A 291 1.76 6.47 -26.24
CA THR A 291 3.02 7.12 -25.84
C THR A 291 3.24 8.43 -26.59
N THR A 292 2.83 8.52 -27.85
CA THR A 292 2.91 9.76 -28.66
C THR A 292 2.13 10.91 -28.02
N GLU A 293 0.90 10.66 -27.57
CA GLU A 293 0.09 11.66 -26.88
C GLU A 293 0.70 12.04 -25.52
N LEU A 294 1.27 11.07 -24.79
CA LEU A 294 1.97 11.34 -23.53
C LEU A 294 3.19 12.25 -23.77
N GLU A 295 4.01 11.91 -24.75
CA GLU A 295 5.19 12.66 -25.14
C GLU A 295 4.83 14.08 -25.58
N GLN A 296 3.76 14.25 -26.35
CA GLN A 296 3.24 15.58 -26.72
C GLN A 296 2.83 16.39 -25.48
N ARG A 297 2.10 15.78 -24.53
CA ARG A 297 1.69 16.43 -23.27
C ARG A 297 2.89 16.86 -22.43
N LEU A 298 3.95 16.06 -22.43
CA LEU A 298 5.17 16.28 -21.68
C LEU A 298 6.20 17.16 -22.43
N GLY A 299 5.98 17.45 -23.72
CA GLY A 299 6.91 18.20 -24.55
C GLY A 299 8.19 17.44 -24.89
N VAL A 300 8.10 16.11 -25.01
CA VAL A 300 9.22 15.23 -25.32
C VAL A 300 9.28 14.97 -26.82
N GLU A 301 10.35 15.42 -27.48
CA GLU A 301 10.60 15.15 -28.90
C GLU A 301 11.58 13.99 -29.09
N ARG A 302 11.17 12.73 -28.83
CA ARG A 302 12.10 11.58 -28.79
C ARG A 302 12.91 11.39 -30.07
N THR A 303 12.26 11.38 -31.22
CA THR A 303 12.91 11.21 -32.53
C THR A 303 13.96 12.29 -32.79
N LYS A 304 13.62 13.55 -32.51
CA LYS A 304 14.54 14.67 -32.67
C LYS A 304 15.72 14.58 -31.69
N ASN A 305 15.45 14.26 -30.43
CA ASN A 305 16.49 14.03 -29.43
C ASN A 305 17.47 12.94 -29.87
N LEU A 306 16.97 11.85 -30.47
CA LEU A 306 17.82 10.80 -31.03
C LEU A 306 18.66 11.26 -32.21
N GLN A 307 18.09 12.05 -33.12
CA GLN A 307 18.82 12.61 -34.26
C GLN A 307 19.93 13.57 -33.80
N GLU A 308 19.63 14.43 -32.82
CA GLU A 308 20.52 15.47 -32.28
C GLU A 308 21.49 14.97 -31.20
N ASN A 309 21.37 13.70 -30.78
CA ASN A 309 22.14 13.10 -29.67
C ASN A 309 21.84 13.70 -28.29
N ASN A 310 20.66 14.26 -28.11
CA ASN A 310 20.17 14.81 -26.84
C ASN A 310 19.45 13.74 -26.01
N VAL A 311 20.13 12.61 -25.79
CA VAL A 311 19.61 11.47 -25.01
C VAL A 311 20.71 10.88 -24.14
N VAL A 312 20.30 10.15 -23.10
CA VAL A 312 21.20 9.32 -22.29
C VAL A 312 20.68 7.89 -22.35
N ARG A 313 21.48 6.97 -22.90
CA ARG A 313 21.15 5.54 -22.96
C ARG A 313 22.07 4.70 -22.09
N ALA A 314 21.49 3.64 -21.56
CA ALA A 314 22.22 2.50 -21.01
C ALA A 314 21.53 1.20 -21.43
N GLY A 315 22.28 0.26 -22.00
CA GLY A 315 21.79 -1.09 -22.29
C GLY A 315 22.42 -2.11 -21.35
N MET A 316 21.59 -3.01 -20.83
CA MET A 316 21.93 -4.04 -19.86
C MET A 316 21.67 -5.42 -20.45
N ARG A 317 22.52 -6.39 -20.10
CA ARG A 317 22.32 -7.81 -20.47
C ARG A 317 21.43 -8.57 -19.49
N GLU A 318 21.46 -8.16 -18.23
CA GLU A 318 20.67 -8.74 -17.15
C GLU A 318 19.96 -7.62 -16.42
N SER A 319 18.72 -7.88 -16.02
CA SER A 319 17.85 -6.98 -15.27
C SER A 319 17.10 -7.78 -14.20
N ASN A 320 16.77 -7.15 -13.08
CA ASN A 320 15.97 -7.81 -12.04
C ASN A 320 14.50 -7.99 -12.42
N VAL A 321 14.03 -7.24 -13.43
CA VAL A 321 12.62 -7.21 -13.84
C VAL A 321 12.39 -7.77 -15.24
N ALA A 322 13.35 -7.62 -16.16
CA ALA A 322 13.23 -8.12 -17.53
C ALA A 322 13.94 -9.47 -17.68
N ARG A 323 13.38 -10.37 -18.49
CA ARG A 323 13.96 -11.71 -18.71
C ARG A 323 15.19 -11.72 -19.61
N GLU A 324 15.33 -10.69 -20.43
CA GLU A 324 16.35 -10.58 -21.49
C GLU A 324 17.08 -9.22 -21.39
N ASN A 325 17.87 -8.88 -22.42
CA ASN A 325 18.46 -7.54 -22.55
C ASN A 325 17.40 -6.46 -22.28
N ARG A 326 17.79 -5.33 -21.68
CA ARG A 326 16.92 -4.16 -21.46
C ARG A 326 17.70 -2.90 -21.79
N LEU A 327 17.04 -1.94 -22.43
CA LEU A 327 17.60 -0.62 -22.68
C LEU A 327 16.79 0.41 -21.91
N VAL A 328 17.46 1.37 -21.27
CA VAL A 328 16.82 2.57 -20.73
C VAL A 328 17.33 3.82 -21.44
N GLU A 329 16.43 4.76 -21.63
CA GLU A 329 16.67 6.00 -22.37
C GLU A 329 16.03 7.17 -21.64
N ARG A 330 16.83 8.21 -21.40
CA ARG A 330 16.38 9.46 -20.79
C ARG A 330 16.20 10.55 -21.84
N HIS A 331 15.10 11.28 -21.73
CA HIS A 331 14.85 12.54 -22.43
C HIS A 331 14.57 13.67 -21.42
N PRO A 332 14.94 14.91 -21.78
CA PRO A 332 14.42 16.07 -21.07
C PRO A 332 12.91 16.21 -21.31
N THR A 333 12.20 16.68 -20.29
CA THR A 333 10.76 16.98 -20.35
C THR A 333 10.48 18.27 -19.59
N ARG A 334 9.27 18.83 -19.78
CA ARG A 334 8.82 20.06 -19.13
C ARG A 334 8.96 20.07 -17.60
N TYR A 335 8.81 18.91 -16.96
CA TYR A 335 8.73 18.80 -15.49
C TYR A 335 9.94 18.10 -14.83
N GLY A 336 10.96 17.73 -15.61
CA GLY A 336 12.11 16.99 -15.11
C GLY A 336 12.65 16.01 -16.16
N ALA A 337 12.49 14.72 -15.87
CA ALA A 337 12.94 13.63 -16.75
C ALA A 337 11.78 12.79 -17.27
N TYR A 338 12.00 12.23 -18.46
CA TYR A 338 11.22 11.17 -19.08
C TYR A 338 12.17 10.02 -19.36
N TRP A 339 12.04 8.94 -18.61
CA TRP A 339 12.78 7.71 -18.80
C TRP A 339 11.87 6.69 -19.47
N VAL A 340 12.36 6.05 -20.52
CA VAL A 340 11.67 4.95 -21.19
C VAL A 340 12.56 3.72 -21.21
N SER A 341 12.01 2.57 -20.85
CA SER A 341 12.63 1.27 -21.10
C SER A 341 12.15 0.68 -22.41
N TYR A 342 13.01 -0.13 -22.98
CA TYR A 342 12.68 -1.05 -24.05
C TYR A 342 13.03 -2.44 -23.56
N ASP A 343 12.00 -3.27 -23.47
CA ASP A 343 12.06 -4.63 -22.96
C ASP A 343 11.83 -5.61 -24.10
N PHE A 344 12.55 -6.73 -24.06
CA PHE A 344 12.66 -7.67 -25.15
C PHE A 344 12.21 -9.06 -24.68
N ARG A 345 11.48 -9.79 -25.53
CA ARG A 345 11.16 -11.21 -25.28
C ARG A 345 12.35 -12.12 -25.61
N SER A 346 13.27 -11.65 -26.46
CA SER A 346 14.47 -12.39 -26.86
C SER A 346 15.65 -11.44 -27.10
N SER A 347 16.85 -11.89 -26.73
CA SER A 347 18.11 -11.22 -27.00
C SER A 347 18.75 -11.57 -28.36
N ASP A 348 18.04 -12.26 -29.25
CA ASP A 348 18.48 -12.60 -30.61
C ASP A 348 17.92 -11.67 -31.69
N GLY A 349 18.28 -11.91 -32.95
CA GLY A 349 17.81 -11.08 -34.08
C GLY A 349 18.05 -9.59 -33.84
N ARG A 350 17.00 -8.77 -34.03
CA ARG A 350 17.03 -7.32 -33.74
C ARG A 350 16.89 -6.96 -32.26
N GLY A 351 16.66 -7.92 -31.37
CA GLY A 351 16.75 -7.75 -29.91
C GLY A 351 18.18 -7.83 -29.36
N ASN A 352 19.15 -8.24 -30.19
CA ASN A 352 20.56 -8.23 -29.81
C ASN A 352 21.12 -6.80 -29.82
N LEU A 353 21.10 -6.16 -28.65
CA LEU A 353 21.58 -4.78 -28.48
C LEU A 353 23.07 -4.58 -28.80
N ALA A 354 23.90 -5.63 -28.82
CA ALA A 354 25.30 -5.47 -29.25
C ALA A 354 25.39 -5.19 -30.76
N SER A 355 24.45 -5.73 -31.54
CA SER A 355 24.40 -5.58 -33.01
C SER A 355 23.42 -4.50 -33.46
N PHE A 356 22.35 -4.24 -32.70
CA PHE A 356 21.27 -3.31 -33.06
C PHE A 356 21.00 -2.19 -32.02
N PRO A 357 22.02 -1.47 -31.49
CA PRO A 357 21.84 -0.48 -30.44
C PRO A 357 21.21 0.87 -30.89
N LEU A 358 20.99 1.07 -32.19
CA LEU A 358 20.60 2.39 -32.74
C LEU A 358 19.09 2.51 -33.02
N GLY A 359 18.30 1.64 -32.38
CA GLY A 359 16.83 1.65 -32.45
C GLY A 359 16.19 2.60 -31.44
N PRO A 360 14.86 2.57 -31.23
CA PRO A 360 13.91 1.81 -32.04
C PRO A 360 13.89 2.34 -33.48
N ARG A 361 13.14 1.70 -34.37
CA ARG A 361 12.90 2.29 -35.70
C ARG A 361 12.09 3.57 -35.60
N TYR A 362 12.45 4.58 -36.38
CA TYR A 362 11.72 5.85 -36.49
C TYR A 362 11.96 6.49 -37.87
N ALA A 363 11.09 7.41 -38.27
CA ALA A 363 11.20 8.12 -39.53
C ALA A 363 12.56 8.83 -39.66
N ASP A 364 13.20 8.72 -40.81
CA ASP A 364 14.52 9.30 -41.10
C ASP A 364 15.67 8.81 -40.21
N ASN A 365 15.55 7.62 -39.61
CA ASN A 365 16.67 6.98 -38.92
C ASN A 365 17.76 6.56 -39.92
N LYS A 366 18.87 7.31 -39.94
CA LYS A 366 20.05 7.01 -40.77
C LYS A 366 20.70 5.66 -40.48
N PHE A 367 20.37 5.05 -39.34
CA PHE A 367 20.92 3.77 -38.88
C PHE A 367 19.82 2.71 -38.70
N ASP A 368 18.76 2.74 -39.52
CA ASP A 368 17.64 1.79 -39.44
C ASP A 368 18.08 0.32 -39.53
N GLU A 369 19.14 0.05 -40.29
CA GLU A 369 19.74 -1.29 -40.37
C GLU A 369 20.27 -1.78 -39.02
N GLN A 370 20.69 -0.87 -38.12
CA GLN A 370 21.15 -1.15 -36.76
C GLN A 370 20.10 -0.83 -35.70
N ALA A 371 18.83 -0.66 -36.09
CA ALA A 371 17.74 -0.40 -35.16
C ALA A 371 17.19 -1.68 -34.54
N PHE A 372 17.01 -1.67 -33.21
CA PHE A 372 16.37 -2.77 -32.48
C PHE A 372 14.85 -2.79 -32.65
N GLU A 373 14.26 -3.96 -32.39
CA GLU A 373 12.83 -4.20 -32.23
C GLU A 373 12.59 -4.69 -30.79
N TYR A 374 11.58 -4.17 -30.12
CA TYR A 374 11.27 -4.40 -28.70
C TYR A 374 9.82 -4.86 -28.55
N ASP A 375 9.45 -5.41 -27.39
CA ASP A 375 8.14 -6.03 -27.15
C ASP A 375 7.24 -5.22 -26.21
N GLY A 376 7.82 -4.32 -25.42
CA GLY A 376 7.10 -3.41 -24.54
C GLY A 376 8.05 -2.51 -23.76
N GLY A 377 7.50 -1.67 -22.90
CA GLY A 377 8.32 -0.79 -22.09
C GLY A 377 7.56 -0.13 -20.96
N GLU A 378 8.33 0.36 -20.00
CA GLU A 378 7.91 1.21 -18.92
C GLU A 378 8.40 2.63 -19.18
N ILE A 379 7.55 3.61 -18.90
CA ILE A 379 7.89 5.02 -18.93
C ILE A 379 7.72 5.57 -17.52
N ILE A 380 8.77 6.22 -17.02
CA ILE A 380 8.81 6.90 -15.74
C ILE A 380 9.05 8.38 -16.02
N PHE A 381 8.14 9.24 -15.58
CA PHE A 381 8.25 10.68 -15.82
C PHE A 381 7.92 11.49 -14.57
N ASN A 382 8.48 12.69 -14.48
CA ASN A 382 8.15 13.60 -13.38
C ASN A 382 6.81 14.31 -13.62
N LEU A 383 6.00 14.35 -12.56
CA LEU A 383 4.84 15.22 -12.42
C LEU A 383 5.29 16.65 -12.08
N PRO A 384 4.42 17.67 -12.26
CA PRO A 384 4.77 19.07 -11.97
C PRO A 384 5.19 19.34 -10.52
N ASN A 385 4.70 18.53 -9.57
CA ASN A 385 5.07 18.57 -8.15
C ASN A 385 6.38 17.83 -7.81
N GLY A 386 7.08 17.28 -8.80
CA GLY A 386 8.37 16.60 -8.63
C GLY A 386 8.27 15.10 -8.34
N LEU A 387 7.09 14.56 -7.99
CA LEU A 387 6.90 13.12 -7.86
C LEU A 387 6.98 12.42 -9.23
N GLN A 388 7.07 11.09 -9.22
CA GLN A 388 7.10 10.26 -10.42
C GLN A 388 5.70 9.72 -10.72
N ALA A 389 5.40 9.60 -12.00
CA ALA A 389 4.29 8.84 -12.53
C ALA A 389 4.79 7.82 -13.55
N TYR A 390 3.97 6.79 -13.77
CA TYR A 390 4.37 5.56 -14.43
C TYR A 390 3.40 5.22 -15.56
N TYR A 391 3.91 4.63 -16.63
CA TYR A 391 3.12 4.28 -17.79
C TYR A 391 3.69 3.01 -18.43
N LEU A 392 2.86 2.00 -18.63
CA LEU A 392 3.24 0.78 -19.33
C LEU A 392 2.69 0.81 -20.76
N ALA A 393 3.53 0.43 -21.72
CA ALA A 393 3.19 0.44 -23.14
C ALA A 393 3.58 -0.88 -23.84
N ASP A 394 2.80 -1.29 -24.83
CA ASP A 394 3.23 -2.29 -25.80
C ASP A 394 4.27 -1.70 -26.79
N SER A 395 4.83 -2.56 -27.65
CA SER A 395 5.81 -2.14 -28.67
C SER A 395 5.27 -1.19 -29.75
N LYS A 396 3.94 -1.02 -29.84
CA LYS A 396 3.29 -0.06 -30.73
C LYS A 396 3.02 1.27 -30.04
N GLY A 397 3.37 1.39 -28.75
CA GLY A 397 3.13 2.58 -27.95
C GLY A 397 1.69 2.69 -27.42
N ASN A 398 0.88 1.62 -27.49
CA ASN A 398 -0.44 1.62 -26.85
C ASN A 398 -0.27 1.39 -25.34
N ARG A 399 -0.99 2.16 -24.54
CA ARG A 399 -1.02 1.95 -23.09
C ARG A 399 -1.57 0.57 -22.72
N LEU A 400 -0.96 -0.09 -21.75
CA LEU A 400 -1.50 -1.30 -21.14
C LEU A 400 -2.46 -0.94 -20.00
N LEU A 401 -3.66 -1.53 -20.00
CA LEU A 401 -4.58 -1.54 -18.86
C LEU A 401 -4.54 -2.87 -18.10
N ASP A 402 -4.22 -3.96 -18.80
CA ASP A 402 -3.92 -5.25 -18.20
C ASP A 402 -2.47 -5.30 -17.70
N PRO A 403 -2.13 -6.23 -16.79
CA PRO A 403 -0.75 -6.42 -16.35
C PRO A 403 0.20 -6.71 -17.52
N ALA A 404 1.46 -6.29 -17.39
CA ALA A 404 2.46 -6.55 -18.43
C ALA A 404 2.72 -8.07 -18.58
N PRO A 405 3.01 -8.57 -19.80
CA PRO A 405 3.24 -9.99 -20.03
C PRO A 405 4.45 -10.54 -19.24
N ASN A 406 4.23 -11.60 -18.47
CA ASN A 406 5.24 -12.24 -17.61
C ASN A 406 6.41 -12.89 -18.35
N ASP A 407 6.27 -13.14 -19.64
CA ASP A 407 7.34 -13.60 -20.53
C ASP A 407 8.29 -12.46 -20.95
N ILE A 408 7.94 -11.20 -20.66
CA ILE A 408 8.77 -10.02 -20.91
C ILE A 408 9.33 -9.49 -19.59
N VAL A 409 8.44 -9.18 -18.63
CA VAL A 409 8.80 -8.60 -17.33
C VAL A 409 8.03 -9.23 -16.18
N THR A 410 8.63 -9.27 -14.99
CA THR A 410 7.97 -9.72 -13.76
C THR A 410 8.22 -8.75 -12.62
N ASP A 411 7.27 -8.66 -11.70
CA ASP A 411 7.39 -7.95 -10.42
C ASP A 411 7.90 -8.93 -9.34
N PRO A 412 9.22 -8.95 -9.04
CA PRO A 412 9.74 -9.81 -7.98
C PRO A 412 9.29 -9.36 -6.59
N ALA A 413 8.96 -8.08 -6.39
CA ALA A 413 8.43 -7.62 -5.11
C ALA A 413 7.03 -8.19 -4.86
N ARG A 414 6.29 -8.46 -5.95
CA ARG A 414 4.88 -8.84 -5.95
C ARG A 414 3.98 -7.76 -5.36
N ALA A 415 4.29 -6.50 -5.62
CA ALA A 415 3.60 -5.34 -5.04
C ALA A 415 2.08 -5.36 -5.30
N SER A 416 1.66 -5.95 -6.42
CA SER A 416 0.26 -6.11 -6.80
C SER A 416 -0.45 -7.30 -6.12
N GLY A 417 0.30 -8.12 -5.38
CA GLY A 417 -0.09 -9.42 -4.80
C GLY A 417 0.35 -10.63 -5.64
N THR A 418 0.76 -10.43 -6.90
CA THR A 418 1.25 -11.48 -7.82
C THR A 418 2.58 -11.06 -8.43
N THR A 419 3.21 -11.93 -9.23
CA THR A 419 4.42 -11.54 -9.99
C THR A 419 4.12 -10.67 -11.21
N ASP A 420 2.85 -10.31 -11.43
CA ASP A 420 2.46 -9.49 -12.57
C ASP A 420 2.80 -8.02 -12.31
N VAL A 421 3.38 -7.36 -13.32
CA VAL A 421 3.65 -5.93 -13.26
C VAL A 421 2.36 -5.16 -13.55
N VAL A 422 1.83 -4.50 -12.52
CA VAL A 422 0.62 -3.67 -12.62
C VAL A 422 1.02 -2.19 -12.56
N ASN A 423 0.64 -1.42 -13.59
CA ASN A 423 0.97 0.00 -13.65
C ASN A 423 0.48 0.76 -12.41
N GLY A 424 1.26 1.76 -12.00
CA GLY A 424 1.10 2.43 -10.71
C GLY A 424 1.78 1.62 -9.59
N ILE A 425 1.07 0.69 -8.95
CA ILE A 425 1.54 0.05 -7.69
C ILE A 425 2.89 -0.65 -7.82
N SER A 426 3.12 -1.46 -8.87
CA SER A 426 4.39 -2.17 -9.04
C SER A 426 5.53 -1.19 -9.24
N CYS A 427 5.28 -0.10 -9.97
CA CYS A 427 6.27 0.93 -10.25
C CYS A 427 6.54 1.82 -9.02
N ILE A 428 5.51 2.20 -8.25
CA ILE A 428 5.64 2.97 -7.00
C ILE A 428 6.51 2.21 -5.98
N VAL A 429 6.29 0.91 -5.86
CA VAL A 429 7.03 0.05 -4.94
C VAL A 429 8.45 -0.22 -5.44
N CYS A 430 8.60 -0.56 -6.72
CA CYS A 430 9.92 -0.73 -7.32
C CYS A 430 10.73 0.56 -7.17
N HIS A 431 10.18 1.72 -7.52
CA HIS A 431 10.86 3.01 -7.50
C HIS A 431 10.71 3.79 -6.18
N ALA A 432 10.49 3.09 -5.05
CA ALA A 432 10.41 3.69 -3.72
C ALA A 432 11.62 4.60 -3.39
N ASP A 433 12.82 4.16 -3.80
CA ASP A 433 14.09 4.87 -3.64
C ASP A 433 14.49 5.69 -4.88
N GLY A 434 13.55 5.92 -5.80
CA GLY A 434 13.76 6.61 -7.07
C GLY A 434 14.20 5.68 -8.22
N MET A 435 14.95 6.22 -9.17
CA MET A 435 15.45 5.52 -10.35
C MET A 435 16.41 4.38 -9.98
N LYS A 436 16.26 3.24 -10.66
CA LYS A 436 17.14 2.08 -10.47
C LYS A 436 18.47 2.24 -11.21
N PRO A 437 19.57 1.71 -10.66
CA PRO A 437 20.86 1.70 -11.35
C PRO A 437 20.76 1.03 -12.73
N ALA A 438 21.41 1.62 -13.74
CA ALA A 438 21.52 1.04 -15.07
C ALA A 438 22.98 1.02 -15.51
N ARG A 439 23.60 -0.16 -15.47
CA ARG A 439 24.99 -0.34 -15.88
C ARG A 439 25.05 -0.61 -17.37
N ASP A 440 25.54 0.37 -18.13
CA ASP A 440 25.68 0.23 -19.57
C ASP A 440 26.80 -0.77 -19.93
N VAL A 441 26.49 -1.67 -20.85
CA VAL A 441 27.48 -2.54 -21.49
C VAL A 441 27.56 -2.32 -23.00
N ILE A 442 26.71 -1.47 -23.58
CA ILE A 442 26.61 -1.30 -25.03
C ILE A 442 27.68 -0.37 -25.57
N ARG A 443 28.01 0.72 -24.87
CA ARG A 443 29.02 1.70 -25.30
C ARG A 443 30.33 1.06 -25.71
N ASN A 444 30.80 0.09 -24.93
CA ASN A 444 32.06 -0.62 -25.15
C ASN A 444 31.87 -2.05 -25.71
N GLY A 445 30.66 -2.61 -25.61
CA GLY A 445 30.35 -3.97 -26.06
C GLY A 445 29.66 -4.06 -27.43
N SER A 446 29.40 -2.92 -28.08
CA SER A 446 28.83 -2.88 -29.43
C SER A 446 29.74 -3.54 -30.47
N ALA A 447 29.17 -4.38 -31.33
CA ALA A 447 29.84 -5.04 -32.45
C ALA A 447 30.01 -4.13 -33.67
N LEU A 448 29.41 -2.95 -33.66
CA LEU A 448 29.43 -2.01 -34.78
C LEU A 448 30.81 -1.36 -35.00
N GLY A 449 31.08 -0.99 -36.26
CA GLY A 449 32.23 -0.19 -36.67
C GLY A 449 31.82 1.12 -37.36
N GLY A 450 32.80 1.91 -37.80
CA GLY A 450 32.56 3.10 -38.63
C GLY A 450 31.66 4.17 -37.99
N ASP A 451 30.79 4.78 -38.80
CA ASP A 451 29.86 5.82 -38.36
C ASP A 451 28.77 5.33 -37.38
N PRO A 452 28.19 4.11 -37.52
CA PRO A 452 27.29 3.56 -36.52
C PRO A 452 27.92 3.49 -35.12
N LEU A 453 29.18 3.06 -34.99
CA LEU A 453 29.86 3.03 -33.69
C LEU A 453 30.07 4.45 -33.11
N LYS A 454 30.35 5.44 -33.95
CA LYS A 454 30.41 6.84 -33.49
C LYS A 454 29.06 7.29 -32.95
N LYS A 455 27.95 6.92 -33.61
CA LYS A 455 26.60 7.21 -33.12
C LYS A 455 26.32 6.53 -31.79
N VAL A 456 26.71 5.27 -31.60
CA VAL A 456 26.61 4.59 -30.29
C VAL A 456 27.32 5.40 -29.20
N LYS A 457 28.56 5.85 -29.43
CA LYS A 457 29.30 6.63 -28.43
C LYS A 457 28.68 7.99 -28.10
N LEU A 458 27.83 8.53 -28.97
CA LEU A 458 27.08 9.77 -28.74
C LEU A 458 25.79 9.52 -27.94
N LEU A 459 25.07 8.43 -28.21
CA LEU A 459 23.81 8.12 -27.52
C LEU A 459 24.00 7.44 -26.15
N TYR A 460 25.07 6.67 -26.00
CA TYR A 460 25.41 5.93 -24.78
C TYR A 460 26.61 6.61 -24.11
N PRO A 461 26.42 7.62 -23.23
CA PRO A 461 27.53 8.36 -22.64
C PRO A 461 28.35 7.50 -21.65
N PRO A 462 29.49 8.00 -21.14
CA PRO A 462 30.20 7.33 -20.05
C PRO A 462 29.29 7.02 -18.85
N GLN A 463 29.57 5.94 -18.13
CA GLN A 463 28.72 5.44 -17.04
C GLN A 463 28.49 6.51 -15.96
N GLU A 464 29.49 7.34 -15.68
CA GLU A 464 29.41 8.40 -14.68
C GLU A 464 28.31 9.42 -15.01
N VAL A 465 28.04 9.65 -16.30
CA VAL A 465 26.96 10.53 -16.77
C VAL A 465 25.59 9.86 -16.58
N VAL A 466 25.49 8.57 -16.89
CA VAL A 466 24.26 7.79 -16.65
C VAL A 466 23.92 7.82 -15.16
N ASP A 467 24.91 7.50 -14.31
CA ASP A 467 24.72 7.45 -12.86
C ASP A 467 24.39 8.83 -12.28
N GLN A 468 24.96 9.91 -12.83
CA GLN A 468 24.64 11.27 -12.42
C GLN A 468 23.17 11.60 -12.67
N TRP A 469 22.66 11.31 -13.87
CA TRP A 469 21.25 11.58 -14.19
C TRP A 469 20.29 10.72 -13.36
N LEU A 470 20.61 9.44 -13.17
CA LEU A 470 19.82 8.57 -12.29
C LEU A 470 19.77 9.13 -10.86
N ARG A 471 20.91 9.58 -10.31
CA ARG A 471 20.96 10.21 -8.98
C ARG A 471 20.15 11.51 -8.90
N ASP A 472 20.29 12.40 -9.88
CA ASP A 472 19.62 13.70 -9.87
C ASP A 472 18.11 13.57 -9.99
N ASP A 473 17.64 12.67 -10.87
CA ASP A 473 16.21 12.43 -11.05
C ASP A 473 15.61 11.65 -9.87
N SER A 474 16.36 10.71 -9.26
CA SER A 474 15.97 10.10 -7.97
C SER A 474 15.86 11.13 -6.87
N LYS A 475 16.84 12.03 -6.75
CA LYS A 475 16.85 13.08 -5.73
C LYS A 475 15.62 13.99 -5.86
N ARG A 476 15.27 14.40 -7.09
CA ARG A 476 14.06 15.19 -7.36
C ARG A 476 12.80 14.52 -6.81
N HIS A 477 12.62 13.23 -7.11
CA HIS A 477 11.48 12.46 -6.62
C HIS A 477 11.46 12.37 -5.10
N LEU A 478 12.58 11.96 -4.51
CA LEU A 478 12.68 11.72 -3.07
C LEU A 478 12.56 13.01 -2.25
N ASP A 479 13.06 14.14 -2.74
CA ASP A 479 12.87 15.43 -2.09
C ASP A 479 11.39 15.80 -2.05
N ALA A 480 10.66 15.61 -3.16
CA ALA A 480 9.22 15.88 -3.22
C ALA A 480 8.41 14.95 -2.33
N VAL A 481 8.76 13.65 -2.26
CA VAL A 481 8.14 12.70 -1.33
C VAL A 481 8.36 13.12 0.13
N ARG A 482 9.60 13.49 0.50
CA ARG A 482 9.94 13.94 1.86
C ARG A 482 9.24 15.24 2.22
N GLU A 483 9.12 16.18 1.29
CA GLU A 483 8.40 17.43 1.49
C GLU A 483 6.90 17.21 1.70
N ALA A 484 6.28 16.32 0.92
CA ALA A 484 4.86 16.03 1.03
C ALA A 484 4.51 15.29 2.32
N VAL A 485 5.24 14.21 2.61
CA VAL A 485 4.94 13.29 3.72
C VAL A 485 5.47 13.79 5.06
N GLY A 486 6.60 14.50 5.06
CA GLY A 486 7.36 14.82 6.27
C GLY A 486 8.36 13.72 6.62
N PRO A 487 9.54 14.08 7.19
CA PRO A 487 10.62 13.13 7.46
C PRO A 487 10.27 12.08 8.54
N ASP A 488 9.38 12.41 9.47
CA ASP A 488 9.05 11.56 10.62
C ASP A 488 7.97 10.51 10.31
N GLU A 489 7.16 10.71 9.26
CA GLU A 489 6.01 9.85 8.92
C GLU A 489 6.37 8.71 7.93
N LEU A 490 7.52 8.81 7.24
CA LEU A 490 7.95 7.77 6.29
C LEU A 490 8.30 6.44 6.97
N GLY A 491 8.60 6.46 8.28
CA GLY A 491 8.97 5.29 9.05
C GLY A 491 10.29 4.63 8.58
N ASP A 492 10.70 3.58 9.29
CA ASP A 492 11.87 2.75 8.98
C ASP A 492 11.52 1.26 9.17
N PRO A 493 11.71 0.35 8.20
CA PRO A 493 11.82 0.51 6.74
C PRO A 493 10.51 0.12 6.01
N GLY A 494 10.26 0.71 4.83
CA GLY A 494 9.24 0.19 3.88
C GLY A 494 8.57 1.27 3.03
N GLU A 495 8.13 0.92 1.82
CA GLU A 495 7.35 1.82 0.96
C GLU A 495 5.91 1.91 1.49
N PRO A 496 5.40 3.10 1.87
CA PRO A 496 4.16 3.22 2.62
C PRO A 496 2.91 2.82 1.83
N VAL A 497 2.88 3.07 0.51
CA VAL A 497 1.75 2.65 -0.35
C VAL A 497 1.66 1.11 -0.37
N ALA A 498 2.78 0.41 -0.47
CA ALA A 498 2.88 -1.04 -0.39
C ALA A 498 2.39 -1.56 0.96
N ALA A 499 2.82 -0.95 2.07
CA ALA A 499 2.43 -1.38 3.41
C ALA A 499 0.90 -1.32 3.61
N MET A 500 0.26 -0.26 3.12
CA MET A 500 -1.19 -0.10 3.16
C MET A 500 -1.91 -1.03 2.18
N ALA A 501 -1.39 -1.16 0.94
CA ALA A 501 -1.97 -2.06 -0.06
C ALA A 501 -1.91 -3.53 0.42
N TYR A 502 -0.79 -3.95 0.98
CA TYR A 502 -0.62 -5.29 1.57
C TYR A 502 -1.66 -5.54 2.66
N GLU A 503 -1.83 -4.59 3.59
CA GLU A 503 -2.81 -4.70 4.67
C GLU A 503 -4.25 -4.78 4.13
N TYR A 504 -4.57 -3.93 3.14
CA TYR A 504 -5.90 -3.88 2.54
C TYR A 504 -6.26 -5.21 1.84
N TYR A 505 -5.34 -5.80 1.08
CA TYR A 505 -5.60 -7.01 0.30
C TYR A 505 -5.50 -8.32 1.09
N GLN A 506 -5.17 -8.27 2.38
CA GLN A 506 -5.27 -9.44 3.26
C GLN A 506 -6.68 -10.05 3.22
N SER A 507 -6.73 -11.37 3.41
CA SER A 507 -8.00 -12.08 3.52
C SER A 507 -8.78 -11.59 4.75
N LEU A 508 -10.10 -11.53 4.63
CA LEU A 508 -10.96 -11.11 5.72
C LEU A 508 -11.29 -12.29 6.63
N THR A 509 -10.99 -12.12 7.91
CA THR A 509 -11.60 -12.89 9.01
C THR A 509 -12.96 -12.29 9.36
N LEU A 510 -13.73 -13.00 10.19
CA LEU A 510 -15.00 -12.48 10.74
C LEU A 510 -14.79 -11.14 11.48
N GLN A 511 -13.68 -11.03 12.23
CA GLN A 511 -13.31 -9.84 12.98
C GLN A 511 -13.07 -8.65 12.06
N ARG A 512 -12.23 -8.81 11.03
CA ARG A 512 -11.98 -7.76 10.02
C ARG A 512 -13.27 -7.34 9.31
N ALA A 513 -14.07 -8.30 8.87
CA ALA A 513 -15.35 -8.01 8.21
C ALA A 513 -16.30 -7.24 9.14
N ALA A 514 -16.35 -7.59 10.42
CA ALA A 514 -17.20 -6.91 11.41
C ALA A 514 -16.72 -5.46 11.66
N ILE A 515 -15.41 -5.21 11.73
CA ILE A 515 -14.84 -3.86 11.82
C ILE A 515 -15.21 -3.01 10.59
N GLU A 516 -15.14 -3.59 9.39
CA GLU A 516 -15.49 -2.87 8.16
C GLU A 516 -16.97 -2.53 8.04
N VAL A 517 -17.85 -3.35 8.61
CA VAL A 517 -19.29 -3.07 8.69
C VAL A 517 -19.63 -2.17 9.89
N GLY A 518 -18.76 -2.08 10.91
CA GLY A 518 -19.02 -1.31 12.13
C GLY A 518 -19.91 -2.04 13.14
N VAL A 519 -19.84 -3.37 13.21
CA VAL A 519 -20.60 -4.21 14.17
C VAL A 519 -19.69 -5.16 14.94
N SER A 520 -20.25 -5.88 15.93
CA SER A 520 -19.51 -6.95 16.60
C SER A 520 -19.42 -8.21 15.72
N PRO A 521 -18.38 -9.04 15.87
CA PRO A 521 -18.25 -10.31 15.17
C PRO A 521 -19.46 -11.23 15.37
N GLU A 522 -20.07 -11.22 16.56
CA GLU A 522 -21.23 -12.04 16.91
C GLU A 522 -22.45 -11.60 16.10
N ARG A 523 -22.71 -10.29 15.99
CA ARG A 523 -23.83 -9.77 15.18
C ARG A 523 -23.66 -10.13 13.70
N LEU A 524 -22.46 -9.95 13.15
CA LEU A 524 -22.18 -10.33 11.75
C LEU A 524 -22.33 -11.84 11.55
N SER A 525 -21.85 -12.65 12.49
CA SER A 525 -21.95 -14.10 12.44
C SER A 525 -23.41 -14.58 12.45
N GLU A 526 -24.23 -14.03 13.34
CA GLU A 526 -25.67 -14.27 13.41
C GLU A 526 -26.36 -13.93 12.07
N ALA A 527 -26.06 -12.75 11.51
CA ALA A 527 -26.62 -12.32 10.24
C ALA A 527 -26.26 -13.29 9.09
N ILE A 528 -25.01 -13.73 9.00
CA ILE A 528 -24.57 -14.70 7.97
C ILE A 528 -25.30 -16.05 8.14
N ARG A 529 -25.59 -16.49 9.37
CA ARG A 529 -26.32 -17.75 9.63
C ARG A 529 -27.77 -17.66 9.16
N LEU A 530 -28.43 -16.53 9.38
CA LEU A 530 -29.86 -16.37 9.16
C LEU A 530 -30.20 -15.90 7.74
N ASP A 531 -29.35 -15.07 7.13
CA ASP A 531 -29.67 -14.43 5.85
C ASP A 531 -29.16 -15.23 4.64
N ARG A 532 -30.08 -15.61 3.76
CA ARG A 532 -29.76 -16.42 2.56
C ARG A 532 -29.03 -15.63 1.48
N SER A 533 -29.15 -14.30 1.44
CA SER A 533 -28.44 -13.46 0.47
C SER A 533 -26.94 -13.39 0.80
N LEU A 534 -26.59 -13.18 2.07
CA LEU A 534 -25.21 -13.21 2.56
C LEU A 534 -24.54 -14.56 2.31
N GLN A 535 -25.30 -15.65 2.49
CA GLN A 535 -24.83 -17.00 2.19
C GLN A 535 -24.57 -17.22 0.69
N ARG A 536 -25.44 -16.72 -0.18
CA ARG A 536 -25.28 -16.83 -1.64
C ARG A 536 -24.11 -16.00 -2.16
N MET A 537 -23.79 -14.90 -1.47
CA MET A 537 -22.61 -14.09 -1.72
C MET A 537 -21.31 -14.73 -1.18
N GLY A 538 -21.38 -15.95 -0.64
CA GLY A 538 -20.20 -16.70 -0.25
C GLY A 538 -19.62 -16.33 1.12
N LEU A 539 -20.40 -15.73 2.02
CA LEU A 539 -19.91 -15.30 3.35
C LEU A 539 -19.86 -16.41 4.40
N LYS A 540 -20.37 -17.62 4.11
CA LYS A 540 -20.36 -18.76 5.05
C LYS A 540 -18.98 -19.11 5.61
N PRO A 541 -17.88 -19.09 4.84
CA PRO A 541 -16.55 -19.41 5.37
C PRO A 541 -16.15 -18.55 6.57
N LEU A 542 -16.63 -17.31 6.69
CA LEU A 542 -16.34 -16.44 7.85
C LEU A 542 -16.85 -17.01 9.19
N ILE A 543 -17.85 -17.90 9.16
CA ILE A 543 -18.47 -18.46 10.37
C ILE A 543 -18.19 -19.95 10.54
N GLU A 544 -17.36 -20.54 9.67
CA GLU A 544 -16.96 -21.93 9.78
C GLU A 544 -16.07 -22.14 11.00
N GLN A 545 -16.38 -23.19 11.77
CA GLN A 545 -15.60 -23.58 12.93
C GLN A 545 -14.53 -24.59 12.50
N GLY A 546 -13.27 -24.32 12.85
CA GLY A 546 -12.14 -25.18 12.54
C GLY A 546 -10.93 -24.82 13.39
N LYS A 547 -9.83 -25.57 13.25
CA LYS A 547 -8.55 -25.27 13.92
C LYS A 547 -7.99 -23.90 13.53
N LYS A 548 -8.28 -23.44 12.30
CA LYS A 548 -7.94 -22.11 11.81
C LYS A 548 -9.23 -21.29 11.61
N PRO A 549 -9.22 -19.98 11.86
CA PRO A 549 -10.36 -19.11 11.55
C PRO A 549 -10.66 -19.16 10.05
N GLY A 550 -11.93 -19.31 9.70
CA GLY A 550 -12.34 -19.23 8.30
C GLY A 550 -12.18 -17.82 7.73
N LYS A 551 -11.85 -17.73 6.44
CA LYS A 551 -11.52 -16.48 5.75
C LYS A 551 -12.17 -16.41 4.38
N ILE A 552 -12.33 -15.19 3.87
CA ILE A 552 -12.68 -14.92 2.47
C ILE A 552 -11.66 -13.96 1.85
N LEU A 553 -11.49 -14.02 0.53
CA LEU A 553 -10.62 -13.10 -0.19
C LEU A 553 -11.22 -11.68 -0.23
N ARG A 554 -10.35 -10.67 -0.20
CA ARG A 554 -10.74 -9.26 -0.39
C ARG A 554 -11.55 -9.02 -1.66
N SER A 555 -11.18 -9.68 -2.76
CA SER A 555 -11.86 -9.59 -4.05
C SER A 555 -13.32 -10.05 -3.98
N ALA A 556 -13.63 -11.07 -3.18
CA ALA A 556 -15.00 -11.52 -2.96
C ALA A 556 -15.78 -10.49 -2.14
N TRP A 557 -15.20 -9.96 -1.05
CA TRP A 557 -15.85 -8.99 -0.16
C TRP A 557 -16.23 -7.66 -0.85
N GLN A 558 -15.39 -7.22 -1.79
CA GLN A 558 -15.60 -5.99 -2.56
C GLN A 558 -16.21 -6.24 -3.96
N SER A 559 -16.61 -7.48 -4.26
CA SER A 559 -17.07 -7.87 -5.59
C SER A 559 -18.25 -7.01 -6.06
N ARG A 560 -18.23 -6.67 -7.34
CA ARG A 560 -19.28 -5.93 -8.04
C ARG A 560 -20.02 -6.79 -9.07
N GLU A 561 -19.84 -8.11 -9.03
CA GLU A 561 -20.61 -9.03 -9.87
C GLU A 561 -22.10 -9.04 -9.50
N PHE A 562 -22.41 -8.67 -8.26
CA PHE A 562 -23.76 -8.38 -7.79
C PHE A 562 -24.08 -6.90 -7.94
N ALA A 563 -25.37 -6.55 -7.90
CA ALA A 563 -25.81 -5.14 -7.94
C ALA A 563 -25.23 -4.28 -6.78
N VAL A 564 -24.85 -4.92 -5.67
CA VAL A 564 -24.23 -4.32 -4.48
C VAL A 564 -23.13 -5.25 -3.96
N SER A 565 -22.09 -4.70 -3.33
CA SER A 565 -21.02 -5.53 -2.77
C SER A 565 -21.50 -6.35 -1.56
N PRO A 566 -20.85 -7.49 -1.23
CA PRO A 566 -21.15 -8.23 -0.01
C PRO A 566 -21.05 -7.39 1.27
N MET A 567 -20.13 -6.42 1.32
CA MET A 567 -20.04 -5.45 2.41
C MET A 567 -21.30 -4.58 2.51
N GLN A 568 -21.76 -4.03 1.39
CA GLN A 568 -23.00 -3.24 1.34
C GLN A 568 -24.22 -4.08 1.72
N GLN A 569 -24.30 -5.32 1.23
CA GLN A 569 -25.39 -6.24 1.58
C GLN A 569 -25.38 -6.59 3.07
N ALA A 570 -24.21 -6.82 3.66
CA ALA A 570 -24.08 -7.07 5.10
C ALA A 570 -24.56 -5.85 5.90
N SER A 571 -24.14 -4.65 5.50
CA SER A 571 -24.57 -3.38 6.12
C SER A 571 -26.10 -3.22 6.10
N GLN A 572 -26.73 -3.61 4.98
CA GLN A 572 -28.20 -3.56 4.83
C GLN A 572 -28.91 -4.55 5.74
N VAL A 573 -28.47 -5.81 5.75
CA VAL A 573 -29.08 -6.88 6.57
C VAL A 573 -28.94 -6.57 8.07
N LEU A 574 -27.84 -5.93 8.46
CA LEU A 574 -27.56 -5.55 9.85
C LEU A 574 -28.21 -4.23 10.27
N GLY A 575 -28.87 -3.51 9.36
CA GLY A 575 -29.48 -2.21 9.61
C GLY A 575 -28.48 -1.09 9.88
N VAL A 576 -27.21 -1.24 9.47
CA VAL A 576 -26.18 -0.20 9.62
C VAL A 576 -26.33 0.86 8.52
N GLY A 577 -26.74 0.44 7.33
CA GLY A 577 -26.97 1.35 6.22
C GLY A 577 -27.44 0.63 4.97
N SER A 578 -28.05 1.38 4.06
CA SER A 578 -28.49 0.88 2.76
C SER A 578 -27.42 1.11 1.68
N PRO A 579 -27.29 0.20 0.70
CA PRO A 579 -26.34 0.38 -0.40
C PRO A 579 -26.62 1.66 -1.19
N LEU A 580 -25.58 2.47 -1.40
CA LEU A 580 -25.66 3.67 -2.21
C LEU A 580 -24.95 3.43 -3.55
N ASN A 581 -25.67 3.55 -4.65
CA ASN A 581 -25.07 3.47 -5.98
C ASN A 581 -24.42 4.81 -6.33
N VAL A 582 -23.11 4.91 -6.07
CA VAL A 582 -22.29 6.07 -6.40
C VAL A 582 -21.80 6.08 -7.85
N SER A 583 -22.11 5.03 -8.62
CA SER A 583 -21.88 4.93 -10.08
C SER A 583 -22.99 5.56 -10.94
N GLY A 584 -23.71 6.56 -10.42
CA GLY A 584 -24.69 7.35 -11.18
C GLY A 584 -24.06 8.06 -12.40
N PRO A 585 -24.83 8.32 -13.47
CA PRO A 585 -24.35 8.32 -14.85
C PRO A 585 -23.16 9.26 -15.06
N ALA A 586 -22.10 8.73 -15.65
CA ALA A 586 -21.19 9.58 -16.42
C ALA A 586 -22.04 10.30 -17.47
N ASP A 587 -22.18 11.61 -17.29
CA ASP A 587 -22.85 12.57 -18.18
C ASP A 587 -24.33 12.31 -18.54
N ARG A 588 -25.17 13.27 -18.16
CA ARG A 588 -26.09 13.88 -19.11
C ARG A 588 -25.59 15.28 -19.44
#